data_AF-A0A2T9X247-F1
#
_entry.id   AF-A0A2T9X247-F1
#
_cell.length_a   1.000
_cell.length_b   1.000
_cell.length_c   1.000
_cell.angle_alpha   90.00
_cell.angle_beta   90.00
_cell.angle_gamma   90.00
#
_symmetry.space_group_name_H-M   'P 1'
#
loop_
_entity.id
_entity.type
_entity.pdbx_description
1 polymer ?
#
loop_
_entity_poly.entity_id
_entity_poly.type
_entity_poly.pdbx_seq_one_letter_code
_entity_poly.pdbx_strand_id
1 'polypeptide(L)'
;MLNILVGGFYGDEGKGKMASYLSLKDSPHIAIRTGSINAGHTVCYNNNKWKIRIIPSAFVNKSTKLMLGPGALTSIAELIKELKETNSEDRFFMDYHVGIITEKEIYEERNDENLMKSVGSTGQGVGYAEAKRILRILKLAKDYPELSKYTIDVPNTLIEEIEKGSEILAEGTQGTYLSLYHGEYPYVTSRNTTSSGILSEIGIGPKYVKDIIIVFKSFVTRVGNGPLEGELNEEEAEKLGLIEIATVTGRKRRVAPFNIKLAKKAIQLNTATQVAITKLDALFKDAYKVREYEKLPSEAKKWIEDLEDQLKVPITLIGTGEDAMDTIDLRKEKLGE
;
A
#
# COMPACT_ATOMS: atom_id res chain seq x y z
N MET A 1 18.09 -9.01 0.51
CA MET A 1 16.84 -9.71 0.90
C MET A 1 15.63 -8.83 0.60
N LEU A 2 14.49 -9.41 0.20
CA LEU A 2 13.29 -8.66 -0.17
C LEU A 2 12.16 -8.83 0.86
N ASN A 3 11.65 -7.71 1.39
CA ASN A 3 10.48 -7.64 2.26
C ASN A 3 9.31 -7.00 1.50
N ILE A 4 8.12 -7.58 1.58
CA ILE A 4 6.93 -7.10 0.86
C ILE A 4 5.88 -6.57 1.85
N LEU A 5 5.37 -5.37 1.61
CA LEU A 5 4.17 -4.85 2.26
C LEU A 5 2.97 -4.98 1.34
N VAL A 6 1.94 -5.70 1.80
CA VAL A 6 0.69 -5.92 1.07
C VAL A 6 -0.53 -5.59 1.92
N GLY A 7 -1.60 -5.10 1.31
CA GLY A 7 -2.83 -4.74 2.01
C GLY A 7 -3.74 -5.94 2.17
N GLY A 8 -4.30 -6.15 3.36
CA GLY A 8 -5.09 -7.34 3.65
C GLY A 8 -6.59 -7.24 3.35
N PHE A 9 -7.14 -6.03 3.18
CA PHE A 9 -8.56 -5.80 2.94
C PHE A 9 -8.80 -5.12 1.58
N TYR A 10 -9.56 -4.02 1.57
CA TYR A 10 -9.96 -3.27 0.37
C TYR A 10 -9.11 -2.01 0.16
N GLY A 11 -7.85 -2.01 0.59
CA GLY A 11 -6.99 -0.85 0.58
C GLY A 11 -7.17 0.03 1.82
N ASP A 12 -6.32 1.06 1.92
CA ASP A 12 -6.30 2.01 3.04
C ASP A 12 -5.97 1.42 4.43
N GLU A 13 -5.27 0.29 4.46
CA GLU A 13 -4.89 -0.35 5.72
C GLU A 13 -3.71 0.33 6.43
N GLY A 14 -3.22 1.47 5.91
CA GLY A 14 -2.06 2.18 6.49
C GLY A 14 -0.71 1.65 6.03
N LYS A 15 -0.62 1.03 4.84
CA LYS A 15 0.64 0.58 4.23
C LYS A 15 1.71 1.68 4.16
N GLY A 16 1.33 2.90 3.78
CA GLY A 16 2.27 4.02 3.73
C GLY A 16 2.90 4.35 5.07
N LYS A 17 2.13 4.27 6.17
CA LYS A 17 2.66 4.42 7.52
C LYS A 17 3.67 3.32 7.83
N MET A 18 3.32 2.05 7.57
CA MET A 18 4.21 0.92 7.85
C MET A 18 5.49 0.96 7.00
N ALA A 19 5.38 1.30 5.72
CA ALA A 19 6.55 1.48 4.85
C ALA A 19 7.43 2.64 5.33
N SER A 20 6.84 3.74 5.81
CA SER A 20 7.59 4.84 6.41
C SER A 20 8.31 4.40 7.69
N TYR A 21 7.63 3.71 8.60
CA TYR A 21 8.20 3.18 9.84
C TYR A 21 9.38 2.26 9.56
N LEU A 22 9.19 1.24 8.72
CA LEU A 22 10.23 0.28 8.35
C LEU A 22 11.41 0.98 7.67
N SER A 23 11.15 2.01 6.84
CA SER A 23 12.24 2.76 6.24
C SER A 23 13.10 3.49 7.29
N LEU A 24 12.49 4.05 8.34
CA LEU A 24 13.18 4.76 9.41
C LEU A 24 13.89 3.80 10.38
N LYS A 25 13.29 2.63 10.62
CA LYS A 25 13.78 1.64 11.57
C LYS A 25 14.88 0.76 11.00
N ASP A 26 14.68 0.28 9.77
CA ASP A 26 15.53 -0.75 9.16
C ASP A 26 16.49 -0.16 8.11
N SER A 27 16.21 1.04 7.59
CA SER A 27 17.01 1.70 6.56
C SER A 27 17.29 0.82 5.32
N PRO A 28 16.24 0.29 4.65
CA PRO A 28 16.43 -0.53 3.46
C PRO A 28 17.20 0.26 2.40
N HIS A 29 18.06 -0.43 1.66
CA HIS A 29 18.87 0.19 0.61
C HIS A 29 17.99 0.73 -0.52
N ILE A 30 16.96 -0.04 -0.90
CA ILE A 30 15.97 0.32 -1.91
C ILE A 30 14.57 0.15 -1.35
N ALA A 31 13.71 1.14 -1.60
CA ALA A 31 12.27 0.98 -1.51
C ALA A 31 11.68 1.10 -2.91
N ILE A 32 10.92 0.07 -3.31
CA ILE A 32 10.27 0.01 -4.61
C ILE A 32 8.76 -0.01 -4.43
N ARG A 33 8.06 0.81 -5.20
CA ARG A 33 6.60 0.83 -5.23
C ARG A 33 6.09 0.32 -6.55
N THR A 34 4.92 -0.31 -6.50
CA THR A 34 4.20 -0.76 -7.68
C THR A 34 2.76 -0.25 -7.69
N GLY A 35 1.94 -0.64 -8.66
CA GLY A 35 0.58 -0.16 -8.78
C GLY A 35 0.45 1.09 -9.63
N SER A 36 -0.50 1.95 -9.26
CA SER A 36 -0.82 3.15 -10.02
C SER A 36 -1.34 4.30 -9.14
N ILE A 37 -1.56 5.46 -9.76
CA ILE A 37 -1.99 6.72 -9.16
C ILE A 37 -3.40 6.69 -8.56
N ASN A 38 -4.13 5.58 -8.70
CA ASN A 38 -5.41 5.35 -8.07
C ASN A 38 -5.32 4.93 -6.59
N ALA A 39 -4.13 4.64 -6.07
CA ALA A 39 -3.88 4.47 -4.63
C ALA A 39 -3.06 5.63 -4.07
N GLY A 40 -3.59 6.27 -3.03
CA GLY A 40 -2.88 7.27 -2.25
C GLY A 40 -2.50 6.71 -0.88
N HIS A 41 -1.25 6.92 -0.47
CA HIS A 41 -0.76 6.65 0.86
C HIS A 41 -0.55 7.97 1.59
N THR A 42 -1.03 8.03 2.83
CA THR A 42 -0.79 9.18 3.71
C THR A 42 0.43 8.86 4.56
N VAL A 43 1.40 9.77 4.55
CA VAL A 43 2.62 9.66 5.34
C VAL A 43 2.64 10.84 6.30
N CYS A 44 2.74 10.55 7.60
CA CYS A 44 2.92 11.57 8.63
C CYS A 44 4.27 11.31 9.32
N TYR A 45 5.14 12.32 9.33
CA TYR A 45 6.44 12.23 9.98
C TYR A 45 6.96 13.63 10.30
N ASN A 46 7.53 13.83 11.49
CA ASN A 46 8.09 15.11 11.93
C ASN A 46 7.12 16.29 11.73
N ASN A 47 5.87 16.15 12.17
CA ASN A 47 4.79 17.14 12.05
C ASN A 47 4.38 17.51 10.61
N ASN A 48 4.90 16.82 9.60
CA ASN A 48 4.51 16.99 8.22
C ASN A 48 3.56 15.87 7.79
N LYS A 49 2.65 16.17 6.86
CA LYS A 49 1.67 15.22 6.33
C LYS A 49 1.67 15.29 4.80
N TRP A 50 2.05 14.19 4.17
CA TRP A 50 2.07 14.04 2.71
C TRP A 50 0.98 13.06 2.25
N LYS A 51 0.47 13.30 1.05
CA LYS A 51 -0.49 12.42 0.36
C LYS A 51 0.12 12.00 -0.97
N ILE A 52 0.84 10.89 -0.97
CA ILE A 52 1.64 10.43 -2.11
C ILE A 52 0.94 9.27 -2.84
N ARG A 53 1.07 9.22 -4.15
CA ARG A 53 0.43 8.22 -5.04
C ARG A 53 1.46 7.46 -5.84
N ILE A 54 2.65 8.02 -6.04
CA ILE A 54 3.68 7.47 -6.91
C ILE A 54 4.94 7.16 -6.12
N ILE A 55 5.46 8.14 -5.38
CA ILE A 55 6.71 7.97 -4.65
C ILE A 55 6.52 6.90 -3.55
N PRO A 56 7.47 5.96 -3.36
CA PRO A 56 7.43 5.04 -2.23
C PRO A 56 7.41 5.81 -0.90
N SER A 57 6.59 5.37 0.05
CA SER A 57 6.43 6.04 1.36
C SER A 57 7.70 6.07 2.20
N ALA A 58 8.66 5.22 1.87
CA ALA A 58 10.02 5.23 2.42
C ALA A 58 10.83 6.49 2.10
N PHE A 59 10.30 7.45 1.33
CA PHE A 59 10.99 8.72 1.04
C PHE A 59 11.40 9.49 2.29
N VAL A 60 10.77 9.23 3.45
CA VAL A 60 11.14 9.87 4.73
C VAL A 60 12.57 9.49 5.17
N ASN A 61 13.06 8.31 4.80
CA ASN A 61 14.48 7.99 4.94
C ASN A 61 15.26 8.53 3.74
N LYS A 62 16.23 9.43 4.01
CA LYS A 62 17.04 10.08 2.97
C LYS A 62 18.13 9.19 2.38
N SER A 63 18.50 8.09 3.06
CA SER A 63 19.50 7.13 2.57
C SER A 63 18.93 6.08 1.61
N THR A 64 17.61 5.83 1.67
CA THR A 64 16.94 4.83 0.83
C THR A 64 16.74 5.35 -0.60
N LYS A 65 17.18 4.57 -1.60
CA LYS A 65 16.84 4.81 -3.01
C LYS A 65 15.38 4.44 -3.25
N LEU A 66 14.71 5.24 -4.08
CA LEU A 66 13.28 5.07 -4.37
C LEU A 66 13.09 4.60 -5.80
N MET A 67 12.27 3.58 -6.01
CA MET A 67 12.08 2.99 -7.34
C MET A 67 10.61 2.75 -7.70
N LEU A 68 10.30 2.81 -9.00
CA LEU A 68 9.07 2.26 -9.57
C LEU A 68 9.37 1.03 -10.42
N GLY A 69 8.64 -0.05 -10.18
CA GLY A 69 8.77 -1.30 -10.95
C GLY A 69 8.16 -1.21 -12.35
N PRO A 70 8.57 -2.09 -13.28
CA PRO A 70 8.07 -2.09 -14.67
C PRO A 70 6.55 -2.21 -14.78
N GLY A 71 5.87 -2.92 -13.87
CA GLY A 71 4.42 -3.07 -13.85
C GLY A 71 3.65 -1.83 -13.35
N ALA A 72 4.36 -0.81 -12.86
CA ALA A 72 3.72 0.41 -12.41
C ALA A 72 3.13 1.23 -13.57
N LEU A 73 2.13 2.04 -13.25
CA LEU A 73 1.56 3.06 -14.13
C LEU A 73 1.61 4.42 -13.41
N THR A 74 2.06 5.46 -14.11
CA THR A 74 2.24 6.79 -13.51
C THR A 74 1.75 7.91 -14.42
N SER A 75 1.62 9.12 -13.87
CA SER A 75 1.47 10.36 -14.63
C SER A 75 2.74 11.20 -14.45
N ILE A 76 3.26 11.76 -15.55
CA ILE A 76 4.47 12.59 -15.51
C ILE A 76 4.25 13.82 -14.62
N ALA A 77 3.09 14.47 -14.73
CA ALA A 77 2.78 15.67 -13.95
C ALA A 77 2.75 15.39 -12.45
N GLU A 78 2.05 14.32 -12.03
CA GLU A 78 1.97 13.96 -10.61
C GLU A 78 3.31 13.45 -10.08
N LEU A 79 4.08 12.70 -10.88
CA LEU A 79 5.42 12.24 -10.50
C LEU A 79 6.34 13.41 -10.19
N ILE A 80 6.46 14.38 -11.12
CA ILE A 80 7.36 15.53 -10.96
C ILE A 80 6.95 16.38 -9.75
N LYS A 81 5.63 16.49 -9.51
CA LYS A 81 5.11 17.17 -8.31
C LYS A 81 5.53 16.44 -7.03
N GLU A 82 5.28 15.14 -6.93
CA GLU A 82 5.62 14.37 -5.72
C GLU A 82 7.13 14.31 -5.47
N LEU A 83 7.96 14.24 -6.53
CA LEU A 83 9.42 14.29 -6.38
C LEU A 83 9.86 15.57 -5.66
N LYS A 84 9.36 16.73 -6.11
CA LYS A 84 9.64 18.04 -5.49
C LYS A 84 9.10 18.13 -4.07
N GLU A 85 7.87 17.70 -3.84
CA GLU A 85 7.25 17.73 -2.50
C GLU A 85 8.00 16.86 -1.48
N THR A 86 8.62 15.77 -1.95
CA THR A 86 9.34 14.81 -1.10
C THR A 86 10.85 15.06 -1.05
N ASN A 87 11.38 15.96 -1.89
CA ASN A 87 12.81 16.20 -2.09
C ASN A 87 13.56 14.87 -2.30
N SER A 88 13.23 14.19 -3.39
CA SER A 88 13.72 12.84 -3.71
C SER A 88 14.26 12.67 -5.13
N GLU A 89 14.35 13.75 -5.90
CA GLU A 89 14.81 13.78 -7.29
C GLU A 89 16.15 13.05 -7.50
N ASP A 90 17.12 13.25 -6.59
CA ASP A 90 18.50 12.75 -6.76
C ASP A 90 18.67 11.26 -6.42
N ARG A 91 17.62 10.62 -5.89
CA ARG A 91 17.65 9.21 -5.46
C ARG A 91 16.44 8.41 -5.92
N PHE A 92 15.67 8.98 -6.84
CA PHE A 92 14.52 8.34 -7.46
C PHE A 92 14.91 7.77 -8.82
N PHE A 93 14.46 6.56 -9.06
CA PHE A 93 14.61 5.86 -10.33
C PHE A 93 13.31 5.18 -10.72
N MET A 94 13.16 4.83 -11.99
CA MET A 94 12.03 4.05 -12.47
C MET A 94 12.45 3.12 -13.59
N ASP A 95 11.69 2.06 -13.79
CA ASP A 95 11.91 1.20 -14.94
C ASP A 95 11.51 1.91 -16.23
N TYR A 96 12.27 1.70 -17.30
CA TYR A 96 11.95 2.24 -18.62
C TYR A 96 10.63 1.66 -19.21
N HIS A 97 10.07 0.58 -18.64
CA HIS A 97 8.76 0.02 -18.97
C HIS A 97 7.58 0.49 -18.10
N VAL A 98 7.77 1.45 -17.19
CA VAL A 98 6.64 2.06 -16.46
C VAL A 98 5.67 2.68 -17.48
N GLY A 99 4.38 2.34 -17.38
CA GLY A 99 3.37 2.87 -18.31
C GLY A 99 2.94 4.29 -17.95
N ILE A 100 2.73 5.14 -18.96
CA ILE A 100 2.38 6.54 -18.76
C ILE A 100 0.90 6.77 -19.03
N ILE A 101 0.19 7.23 -18.00
CA ILE A 101 -1.19 7.68 -18.04
C ILE A 101 -1.20 9.14 -18.48
N THR A 102 -1.97 9.43 -19.52
CA THR A 102 -2.17 10.79 -20.02
C THR A 102 -3.59 11.27 -19.72
N GLU A 103 -3.86 12.55 -20.00
CA GLU A 103 -5.21 13.11 -19.94
C GLU A 103 -6.22 12.35 -20.80
N LYS A 104 -5.76 11.66 -21.86
CA LYS A 104 -6.63 10.83 -22.69
C LYS A 104 -7.24 9.67 -21.91
N GLU A 105 -6.42 8.88 -21.21
CA GLU A 105 -6.90 7.74 -20.42
C GLU A 105 -7.78 8.21 -19.25
N ILE A 106 -7.41 9.35 -18.62
CA ILE A 106 -8.22 9.98 -17.57
C ILE A 106 -9.59 10.37 -18.09
N TYR A 107 -9.65 11.03 -19.26
CA TYR A 107 -10.89 11.44 -19.90
C TYR A 107 -11.76 10.23 -20.28
N GLU A 108 -11.18 9.21 -20.90
CA GLU A 108 -11.88 7.98 -21.27
C GLU A 108 -12.51 7.30 -20.04
N GLU A 109 -11.75 7.15 -18.95
CA GLU A 109 -12.27 6.54 -17.73
C GLU A 109 -13.40 7.37 -17.10
N ARG A 110 -13.28 8.69 -17.07
CA ARG A 110 -14.30 9.58 -16.47
C ARG A 110 -15.60 9.63 -17.27
N ASN A 111 -15.56 9.37 -18.57
CA ASN A 111 -16.75 9.31 -19.43
C ASN A 111 -17.36 7.90 -19.53
N ASP A 112 -16.70 6.89 -18.95
CA ASP A 112 -17.24 5.54 -18.89
C ASP A 112 -18.23 5.41 -17.72
N GLU A 113 -19.52 5.36 -18.05
CA GLU A 113 -20.57 5.27 -17.03
C GLU A 113 -20.46 4.01 -16.18
N ASN A 114 -20.04 2.88 -16.76
CA ASN A 114 -19.94 1.63 -16.03
C ASN A 114 -18.78 1.68 -15.02
N LEU A 115 -17.62 2.19 -15.42
CA LEU A 115 -16.49 2.37 -14.49
C LEU A 115 -16.81 3.39 -13.40
N MET A 116 -17.41 4.52 -13.75
CA MET A 116 -17.67 5.60 -12.78
C MET A 116 -18.87 5.33 -11.87
N LYS A 117 -19.99 4.81 -12.40
CA LYS A 117 -21.24 4.60 -11.63
C LYS A 117 -21.32 3.20 -11.04
N SER A 118 -21.03 2.15 -11.81
CA SER A 118 -21.20 0.76 -11.35
C SER A 118 -20.02 0.29 -10.51
N VAL A 119 -18.79 0.42 -11.00
CA VAL A 119 -17.58 0.01 -10.26
C VAL A 119 -17.24 1.04 -9.18
N GLY A 120 -17.38 2.32 -9.51
CA GLY A 120 -16.95 3.42 -8.64
C GLY A 120 -15.45 3.68 -8.74
N SER A 121 -14.91 3.72 -9.96
CA SER A 121 -13.49 4.01 -10.22
C SER A 121 -13.03 5.35 -9.65
N THR A 122 -11.72 5.52 -9.56
CA THR A 122 -11.05 6.75 -9.11
C THR A 122 -10.98 7.84 -10.19
N GLY A 123 -11.26 7.51 -11.45
CA GLY A 123 -11.21 8.45 -12.57
C GLY A 123 -9.81 9.02 -12.80
N GLN A 124 -8.79 8.17 -12.68
CA GLN A 124 -7.37 8.51 -12.83
C GLN A 124 -6.75 7.88 -14.08
N GLY A 125 -7.55 7.32 -14.99
CA GLY A 125 -7.11 6.69 -16.23
C GLY A 125 -6.55 5.28 -16.08
N VAL A 126 -6.58 4.68 -14.88
CA VAL A 126 -5.86 3.43 -14.60
C VAL A 126 -6.45 2.25 -15.35
N GLY A 127 -7.78 2.12 -15.38
CA GLY A 127 -8.44 1.03 -16.10
C GLY A 127 -8.15 1.07 -17.61
N TYR A 128 -8.26 2.25 -18.22
CA TYR A 128 -8.00 2.43 -19.65
C TYR A 128 -6.51 2.30 -20.00
N ALA A 129 -5.61 2.81 -19.17
CA ALA A 129 -4.18 2.63 -19.35
C ALA A 129 -3.78 1.15 -19.30
N GLU A 130 -4.32 0.39 -18.34
CA GLU A 130 -4.08 -1.04 -18.25
C GLU A 130 -4.63 -1.79 -19.47
N ALA A 131 -5.85 -1.46 -19.92
CA ALA A 131 -6.42 -2.04 -21.13
C ALA A 131 -5.55 -1.77 -22.37
N LYS A 132 -5.06 -0.54 -22.52
CA LYS A 132 -4.12 -0.17 -23.59
C LYS A 132 -2.78 -0.89 -23.47
N ARG A 133 -2.29 -1.14 -22.25
CA ARG A 133 -1.08 -1.91 -22.00
C ARG A 133 -1.25 -3.37 -22.44
N ILE A 134 -2.39 -3.98 -22.13
CA ILE A 134 -2.75 -5.33 -22.58
C ILE A 134 -2.80 -5.40 -24.12
N LEU A 135 -3.36 -4.37 -24.75
CA LEU A 135 -3.42 -4.24 -26.22
C LEU A 135 -2.08 -3.82 -26.86
N ARG A 136 -1.03 -3.59 -26.06
CA ARG A 136 0.32 -3.17 -26.50
C ARG A 136 0.37 -1.85 -27.25
N ILE A 137 -0.48 -0.89 -26.85
CA ILE A 137 -0.55 0.45 -27.45
C ILE A 137 -0.31 1.58 -26.45
N LEU A 138 -0.17 1.28 -25.16
CA LEU A 138 0.19 2.27 -24.13
C LEU A 138 1.66 2.70 -24.31
N LYS A 139 1.93 4.00 -24.24
CA LYS A 139 3.30 4.52 -24.20
C LYS A 139 3.94 4.28 -22.83
N LEU A 140 5.23 3.98 -22.84
CA LEU A 140 6.01 3.67 -21.64
C LEU A 140 7.02 4.79 -21.37
N ALA A 141 7.63 4.79 -20.19
CA ALA A 141 8.57 5.82 -19.75
C ALA A 141 9.71 6.07 -20.74
N LYS A 142 10.22 5.01 -21.39
CA LYS A 142 11.24 5.11 -22.45
C LYS A 142 10.85 5.95 -23.67
N ASP A 143 9.55 6.14 -23.90
CA ASP A 143 9.02 6.91 -25.02
C ASP A 143 8.95 8.42 -24.72
N TYR A 144 9.33 8.84 -23.51
CA TYR A 144 9.28 10.23 -23.04
C TYR A 144 10.70 10.73 -22.66
N PRO A 145 11.36 11.51 -23.53
CA PRO A 145 12.74 11.96 -23.32
C PRO A 145 12.96 12.71 -21.99
N GLU A 146 11.96 13.42 -21.48
CA GLU A 146 12.00 14.14 -20.20
C GLU A 146 12.18 13.22 -18.97
N LEU A 147 11.87 11.92 -19.11
CA LEU A 147 12.04 10.92 -18.05
C LEU A 147 13.39 10.22 -18.09
N SER A 148 14.18 10.43 -19.15
CA SER A 148 15.44 9.69 -19.40
C SER A 148 16.43 9.71 -18.22
N LYS A 149 16.47 10.80 -17.46
CA LYS A 149 17.33 10.93 -16.28
C LYS A 149 16.94 10.05 -15.09
N TYR A 150 15.71 9.53 -15.06
CA TYR A 150 15.20 8.66 -14.00
C TYR A 150 15.11 7.20 -14.42
N THR A 151 15.15 6.90 -15.71
CA THR A 151 14.92 5.53 -16.21
C THR A 151 16.17 4.65 -16.10
N ILE A 152 16.01 3.46 -15.53
CA ILE A 152 17.03 2.41 -15.40
C ILE A 152 16.42 1.02 -15.69
N ASP A 153 17.25 -0.03 -15.75
CA ASP A 153 16.78 -1.42 -15.64
C ASP A 153 16.54 -1.76 -14.16
N VAL A 154 15.30 -1.64 -13.72
CA VAL A 154 14.97 -1.84 -12.30
C VAL A 154 15.11 -3.31 -11.90
N PRO A 155 14.54 -4.30 -12.60
CA PRO A 155 14.70 -5.71 -12.25
C PRO A 155 16.17 -6.14 -12.11
N ASN A 156 17.03 -5.77 -13.07
CA ASN A 156 18.46 -6.10 -12.98
C ASN A 156 19.10 -5.44 -11.75
N THR A 157 18.83 -4.14 -11.52
CA THR A 157 19.37 -3.41 -10.36
C THR A 157 18.93 -4.05 -9.04
N LEU A 158 17.66 -4.44 -8.91
CA LEU A 158 17.14 -5.09 -7.71
C LEU A 158 17.83 -6.44 -7.45
N ILE A 159 18.01 -7.26 -8.49
CA ILE A 159 18.67 -8.57 -8.38
C ILE A 159 20.12 -8.39 -7.94
N GLU A 160 20.88 -7.51 -8.59
CA GLU A 160 22.28 -7.23 -8.24
C GLU A 160 22.41 -6.79 -6.78
N GLU A 161 21.53 -5.91 -6.31
CA GLU A 161 21.56 -5.43 -4.93
C GLU A 161 21.15 -6.52 -3.93
N ILE A 162 20.14 -7.34 -4.25
CA ILE A 162 19.77 -8.48 -3.40
C ILE A 162 20.93 -9.46 -3.28
N GLU A 163 21.64 -9.74 -4.37
CA GLU A 163 22.79 -10.66 -4.41
C GLU A 163 24.01 -10.13 -3.64
N LYS A 164 24.16 -8.80 -3.53
CA LYS A 164 25.14 -8.15 -2.63
C LYS A 164 24.72 -8.20 -1.16
N GLY A 165 23.52 -8.69 -0.85
CA GLY A 165 22.97 -8.74 0.50
C GLY A 165 22.19 -7.48 0.90
N SER A 166 21.97 -6.52 0.00
CA SER A 166 21.21 -5.30 0.27
C SER A 166 19.75 -5.63 0.62
N GLU A 167 19.18 -4.86 1.54
CA GLU A 167 17.76 -4.97 1.91
C GLU A 167 16.88 -4.14 0.99
N ILE A 168 15.77 -4.74 0.53
CA ILE A 168 14.80 -4.12 -0.35
C ILE A 168 13.42 -4.19 0.27
N LEU A 169 12.71 -3.07 0.25
CA LEU A 169 11.33 -2.94 0.68
C LEU A 169 10.39 -2.75 -0.51
N ALA A 170 9.54 -3.72 -0.81
CA ALA A 170 8.49 -3.59 -1.81
C ALA A 170 7.18 -3.10 -1.18
N GLU A 171 6.67 -1.99 -1.66
CA GLU A 171 5.41 -1.38 -1.24
C GLU A 171 4.31 -1.65 -2.27
N GLY A 172 3.35 -2.51 -1.90
CA GLY A 172 2.14 -2.73 -2.67
C GLY A 172 1.11 -1.62 -2.53
N THR A 173 0.21 -1.54 -3.50
CA THR A 173 -0.94 -0.64 -3.48
C THR A 173 -2.27 -1.40 -3.38
N GLN A 174 -3.33 -0.68 -2.99
CA GLN A 174 -4.66 -1.26 -2.73
C GLN A 174 -4.59 -2.38 -1.68
N GLY A 175 -5.57 -3.27 -1.65
CA GLY A 175 -5.59 -4.43 -0.75
C GLY A 175 -6.00 -5.69 -1.50
N THR A 176 -5.84 -6.82 -0.84
CA THR A 176 -6.04 -8.17 -1.39
C THR A 176 -7.40 -8.32 -2.07
N TYR A 177 -8.46 -7.76 -1.49
CA TYR A 177 -9.83 -7.88 -2.04
C TYR A 177 -10.18 -6.87 -3.13
N LEU A 178 -9.23 -6.01 -3.49
CA LEU A 178 -9.28 -5.22 -4.72
C LEU A 178 -8.47 -5.87 -5.86
N SER A 179 -7.90 -7.06 -5.66
CA SER A 179 -7.23 -7.80 -6.72
C SER A 179 -8.20 -8.13 -7.86
N LEU A 180 -7.78 -7.92 -9.10
CA LEU A 180 -8.55 -8.25 -10.29
C LEU A 180 -9.00 -9.73 -10.31
N TYR A 181 -8.19 -10.63 -9.77
CA TYR A 181 -8.42 -12.07 -9.82
C TYR A 181 -8.97 -12.65 -8.52
N HIS A 182 -8.62 -12.06 -7.39
CA HIS A 182 -8.90 -12.63 -6.07
C HIS A 182 -9.83 -11.76 -5.21
N GLY A 183 -10.17 -10.57 -5.70
CA GLY A 183 -11.14 -9.68 -5.09
C GLY A 183 -12.57 -9.94 -5.55
N GLU A 184 -13.45 -9.02 -5.17
CA GLU A 184 -14.87 -9.12 -5.48
C GLU A 184 -15.20 -8.47 -6.83
N TYR A 185 -14.81 -9.14 -7.91
CA TYR A 185 -15.11 -8.70 -9.27
C TYR A 185 -16.62 -8.49 -9.47
N PRO A 186 -17.06 -7.39 -10.12
CA PRO A 186 -16.27 -6.38 -10.84
C PRO A 186 -15.77 -5.19 -10.00
N TYR A 187 -16.00 -5.18 -8.68
CA TYR A 187 -15.69 -4.04 -7.79
C TYR A 187 -14.25 -4.05 -7.28
N VAL A 188 -13.31 -4.19 -8.21
CA VAL A 188 -11.87 -4.39 -7.99
C VAL A 188 -11.05 -3.41 -8.81
N THR A 189 -9.73 -3.36 -8.59
CA THR A 189 -8.84 -2.63 -9.49
C THR A 189 -8.46 -3.48 -10.71
N SER A 190 -7.77 -2.89 -11.68
CA SER A 190 -7.41 -3.52 -12.95
C SER A 190 -6.18 -4.44 -12.88
N ARG A 191 -5.72 -4.82 -11.68
CA ARG A 191 -4.48 -5.58 -11.46
C ARG A 191 -4.53 -6.50 -10.25
N ASN A 192 -3.58 -7.41 -10.17
CA ASN A 192 -3.41 -8.27 -9.01
C ASN A 192 -2.65 -7.54 -7.88
N THR A 193 -3.29 -7.41 -6.72
CA THR A 193 -2.77 -6.64 -5.57
C THR A 193 -2.18 -7.52 -4.47
N THR A 194 -2.00 -8.81 -4.74
CA THR A 194 -1.36 -9.77 -3.82
C THR A 194 0.16 -9.66 -3.86
N SER A 195 0.85 -10.30 -2.91
CA SER A 195 2.32 -10.41 -2.87
C SER A 195 2.91 -10.95 -4.17
N SER A 196 2.29 -11.98 -4.75
CA SER A 196 2.67 -12.51 -6.07
C SER A 196 2.46 -11.51 -7.21
N GLY A 197 1.40 -10.70 -7.14
CA GLY A 197 1.17 -9.59 -8.08
C GLY A 197 2.28 -8.54 -7.96
N ILE A 198 2.62 -8.14 -6.74
CA ILE A 198 3.71 -7.19 -6.47
C ILE A 198 5.03 -7.70 -7.05
N LEU A 199 5.39 -8.96 -6.82
CA LEU A 199 6.58 -9.60 -7.38
C LEU A 199 6.62 -9.53 -8.91
N SER A 200 5.51 -9.87 -9.55
CA SER A 200 5.38 -9.80 -11.01
C SER A 200 5.57 -8.39 -11.52
N GLU A 201 5.06 -7.37 -10.82
CA GLU A 201 5.16 -5.99 -11.27
C GLU A 201 6.53 -5.36 -11.01
N ILE A 202 7.28 -5.82 -10.00
CA ILE A 202 8.66 -5.35 -9.76
C ILE A 202 9.72 -6.14 -10.54
N GLY A 203 9.33 -7.28 -11.13
CA GLY A 203 10.23 -8.12 -11.94
C GLY A 203 11.15 -9.03 -11.13
N ILE A 204 10.69 -9.50 -9.96
CA ILE A 204 11.49 -10.35 -9.06
C ILE A 204 10.83 -11.72 -8.86
N GLY A 205 11.63 -12.78 -8.96
CA GLY A 205 11.18 -14.14 -8.68
C GLY A 205 10.98 -14.40 -7.17
N PRO A 206 10.12 -15.35 -6.79
CA PRO A 206 9.74 -15.58 -5.39
C PRO A 206 10.90 -16.05 -4.49
N LYS A 207 11.99 -16.58 -5.07
CA LYS A 207 13.18 -17.07 -4.36
C LYS A 207 13.78 -16.04 -3.40
N TYR A 208 13.71 -14.76 -3.74
CA TYR A 208 14.37 -13.69 -2.99
C TYR A 208 13.52 -13.10 -1.85
N VAL A 209 12.25 -13.52 -1.74
CA VAL A 209 11.35 -13.06 -0.68
C VAL A 209 11.78 -13.64 0.65
N LYS A 210 12.05 -12.75 1.62
CA LYS A 210 12.29 -13.10 3.01
C LYS A 210 10.98 -13.01 3.80
N ASP A 211 10.38 -11.82 3.81
CA ASP A 211 9.17 -11.54 4.58
C ASP A 211 8.04 -10.98 3.73
N ILE A 212 6.82 -11.36 4.10
CA ILE A 212 5.58 -10.80 3.58
C ILE A 212 4.78 -10.26 4.76
N ILE A 213 4.78 -8.94 4.90
CA ILE A 213 4.07 -8.19 5.92
C ILE A 213 2.69 -7.82 5.36
N ILE A 214 1.64 -8.46 5.87
CA ILE A 214 0.27 -8.10 5.51
C ILE A 214 -0.26 -7.05 6.48
N VAL A 215 -0.72 -5.93 5.93
CA VAL A 215 -1.22 -4.79 6.71
C VAL A 215 -2.73 -4.86 6.78
N PHE A 216 -3.26 -4.91 7.99
CA PHE A 216 -4.68 -4.69 8.28
C PHE A 216 -4.86 -3.41 9.07
N LYS A 217 -6.03 -2.80 8.90
CA LYS A 217 -6.55 -1.79 9.83
C LYS A 217 -7.39 -2.50 10.89
N SER A 218 -7.46 -1.94 12.09
CA SER A 218 -8.25 -2.47 13.22
C SER A 218 -9.75 -2.62 12.92
N PHE A 219 -10.22 -2.04 11.82
CA PHE A 219 -11.55 -2.20 11.23
C PHE A 219 -11.43 -2.24 9.70
N VAL A 220 -12.46 -2.72 9.02
CA VAL A 220 -12.50 -2.80 7.56
C VAL A 220 -13.08 -1.50 7.00
N THR A 221 -12.48 -0.99 5.93
CA THR A 221 -13.09 0.09 5.14
C THR A 221 -13.12 -0.24 3.67
N ARG A 222 -14.12 0.31 2.96
CA ARG A 222 -14.22 0.21 1.51
C ARG A 222 -14.61 1.55 0.88
N VAL A 223 -14.01 1.85 -0.27
CA VAL A 223 -14.37 2.99 -1.12
C VAL A 223 -15.06 2.47 -2.38
N GLY A 224 -16.12 3.15 -2.81
CA GLY A 224 -16.89 2.74 -3.99
C GLY A 224 -17.89 1.62 -3.67
N ASN A 225 -18.43 1.02 -4.72
CA ASN A 225 -19.49 0.03 -4.62
C ASN A 225 -18.96 -1.37 -4.25
N GLY A 226 -19.86 -2.35 -4.22
CA GLY A 226 -19.58 -3.74 -3.85
C GLY A 226 -20.01 -4.07 -2.41
N PRO A 227 -20.17 -5.34 -2.05
CA PRO A 227 -20.67 -5.72 -0.74
C PRO A 227 -19.66 -5.44 0.38
N LEU A 228 -20.12 -5.19 1.60
CA LEU A 228 -19.24 -5.12 2.77
C LEU A 228 -19.94 -5.84 3.92
N GLU A 229 -19.45 -7.04 4.24
CA GLU A 229 -20.01 -7.85 5.32
C GLU A 229 -19.83 -7.13 6.66
N GLY A 230 -20.94 -6.93 7.38
CA GLY A 230 -20.95 -6.20 8.65
C GLY A 230 -20.83 -4.69 8.50
N GLU A 231 -21.19 -4.13 7.33
CA GLU A 231 -21.22 -2.68 7.12
C GLU A 231 -22.09 -1.99 8.18
N LEU A 232 -21.47 -1.03 8.87
CA LEU A 232 -22.13 -0.15 9.83
C LEU A 232 -22.91 0.92 9.08
N ASN A 233 -24.04 1.35 9.62
CA ASN A 233 -24.69 2.53 9.10
C ASN A 233 -23.88 3.80 9.45
N GLU A 234 -24.20 4.92 8.78
CA GLU A 234 -23.42 6.15 8.93
C GLU A 234 -23.45 6.71 10.37
N GLU A 235 -24.58 6.59 11.06
CA GLU A 235 -24.74 7.07 12.44
C GLU A 235 -23.89 6.25 13.43
N GLU A 236 -23.83 4.93 13.25
CA GLU A 236 -22.97 4.04 14.03
C GLU A 236 -21.49 4.34 13.80
N ALA A 237 -21.07 4.50 12.55
CA ALA A 237 -19.70 4.85 12.19
C ALA A 237 -19.29 6.22 12.75
N GLU A 238 -20.22 7.19 12.77
CA GLU A 238 -19.99 8.52 13.34
C GLU A 238 -19.84 8.47 14.87
N LYS A 239 -20.71 7.72 15.56
CA LYS A 239 -20.63 7.51 17.01
C LYS A 239 -19.31 6.88 17.43
N LEU A 240 -18.78 5.97 16.61
CA LEU A 240 -17.48 5.33 16.84
C LEU A 240 -16.29 6.18 16.38
N GLY A 241 -16.52 7.30 15.68
CA GLY A 241 -15.45 8.16 15.16
C GLY A 241 -14.62 7.51 14.04
N LEU A 242 -15.20 6.56 13.31
CA LEU A 242 -14.50 5.76 12.28
C LEU A 242 -14.69 6.28 10.85
N ILE A 243 -15.42 7.39 10.67
CA ILE A 243 -15.64 7.99 9.35
C ILE A 243 -14.31 8.53 8.80
N GLU A 244 -13.94 8.04 7.62
CA GLU A 244 -12.72 8.44 6.91
C GLU A 244 -13.02 8.88 5.47
N ILE A 245 -12.19 9.77 4.94
CA ILE A 245 -12.29 10.29 3.57
C ILE A 245 -11.14 9.76 2.72
N ALA A 246 -11.48 9.25 1.54
CA ALA A 246 -10.51 8.69 0.60
C ALA A 246 -9.56 9.77 0.05
N THR A 247 -8.25 9.53 0.15
CA THR A 247 -7.18 10.46 -0.25
C THR A 247 -7.24 10.90 -1.72
N VAL A 248 -7.63 10.00 -2.61
CA VAL A 248 -7.63 10.26 -4.06
C VAL A 248 -8.94 10.88 -4.54
N THR A 249 -10.08 10.35 -4.08
CA THR A 249 -11.41 10.71 -4.64
C THR A 249 -12.22 11.65 -3.76
N GLY A 250 -11.84 11.85 -2.50
CA GLY A 250 -12.64 12.63 -1.54
C GLY A 250 -13.93 11.95 -1.07
N ARG A 251 -14.23 10.73 -1.52
CA ARG A 251 -15.42 9.97 -1.10
C ARG A 251 -15.29 9.47 0.35
N LYS A 252 -16.40 9.45 1.09
CA LYS A 252 -16.48 8.79 2.41
C LYS A 252 -16.26 7.28 2.26
N ARG A 253 -15.58 6.69 3.24
CA ARG A 253 -15.38 5.24 3.33
C ARG A 253 -16.53 4.60 4.07
N ARG A 254 -17.01 3.48 3.53
CA ARG A 254 -17.90 2.55 4.24
C ARG A 254 -17.06 1.79 5.26
N VAL A 255 -17.63 1.51 6.42
CA VAL A 255 -16.91 0.97 7.59
C VAL A 255 -17.58 -0.32 8.05
N ALA A 256 -16.79 -1.32 8.44
CA ALA A 256 -17.26 -2.53 9.09
C ALA A 256 -16.26 -2.95 10.19
N PRO A 257 -16.68 -3.70 11.21
CA PRO A 257 -15.77 -4.30 12.18
C PRO A 257 -14.69 -5.18 11.53
N PHE A 258 -13.62 -5.47 12.27
CA PHE A 258 -12.57 -6.38 11.80
C PHE A 258 -13.14 -7.74 11.39
N ASN A 259 -12.85 -8.19 10.17
CA ASN A 259 -13.36 -9.47 9.67
C ASN A 259 -12.25 -10.54 9.67
N ILE A 260 -12.31 -11.44 10.66
CA ILE A 260 -11.34 -12.53 10.86
C ILE A 260 -11.30 -13.48 9.66
N LYS A 261 -12.46 -13.79 9.06
CA LYS A 261 -12.56 -14.71 7.93
C LYS A 261 -11.85 -14.14 6.71
N LEU A 262 -12.05 -12.85 6.43
CA LEU A 262 -11.34 -12.16 5.35
C LEU A 262 -9.84 -12.08 5.67
N ALA A 263 -9.46 -11.72 6.89
CA ALA A 263 -8.05 -11.62 7.27
C ALA A 263 -7.30 -12.96 7.09
N LYS A 264 -7.87 -14.09 7.53
CA LYS A 264 -7.31 -15.43 7.34
C LYS A 264 -7.11 -15.78 5.88
N LYS A 265 -8.11 -15.53 5.04
CA LYS A 265 -8.02 -15.82 3.60
C LYS A 265 -6.98 -14.94 2.92
N ALA A 266 -6.87 -13.66 3.30
CA ALA A 266 -5.84 -12.77 2.78
C ALA A 266 -4.42 -13.19 3.21
N ILE A 267 -4.24 -13.60 4.46
CA ILE A 267 -2.98 -14.18 4.97
C ILE A 267 -2.57 -15.40 4.15
N GLN A 268 -3.49 -16.35 3.94
CA GLN A 268 -3.22 -17.57 3.18
C GLN A 268 -2.85 -17.26 1.73
N LEU A 269 -3.61 -16.39 1.05
CA LEU A 269 -3.38 -16.05 -0.35
C LEU A 269 -2.04 -15.36 -0.58
N ASN A 270 -1.61 -14.52 0.37
CA ASN A 270 -0.35 -13.79 0.28
C ASN A 270 0.83 -14.54 0.91
N THR A 271 0.58 -15.70 1.54
CA THR A 271 1.55 -16.43 2.37
C THR A 271 2.27 -15.51 3.35
N ALA A 272 1.49 -14.70 4.08
CA ALA A 272 2.03 -13.67 4.97
C ALA A 272 2.85 -14.31 6.11
N THR A 273 4.07 -13.81 6.33
CA THR A 273 4.95 -14.27 7.42
C THR A 273 4.63 -13.56 8.73
N GLN A 274 4.07 -12.35 8.65
CA GLN A 274 3.73 -11.53 9.79
C GLN A 274 2.62 -10.53 9.47
N VAL A 275 1.96 -10.03 10.50
CA VAL A 275 0.84 -9.09 10.43
C VAL A 275 1.22 -7.75 11.02
N ALA A 276 0.86 -6.67 10.32
CA ALA A 276 0.83 -5.32 10.84
C ALA A 276 -0.61 -4.87 11.06
N ILE A 277 -0.95 -4.40 12.27
CA ILE A 277 -2.25 -3.79 12.58
C ILE A 277 -2.07 -2.28 12.67
N THR A 278 -2.89 -1.51 11.98
CA THR A 278 -2.90 -0.04 12.09
C THR A 278 -4.20 0.47 12.71
N LYS A 279 -4.18 1.74 13.14
CA LYS A 279 -5.33 2.44 13.73
C LYS A 279 -5.86 1.74 14.99
N LEU A 280 -4.98 1.17 15.81
CA LEU A 280 -5.41 0.59 17.09
C LEU A 280 -6.07 1.66 17.97
N ASP A 281 -5.56 2.89 17.90
CA ASP A 281 -6.06 4.09 18.57
C ASP A 281 -7.50 4.47 18.18
N ALA A 282 -7.97 4.02 17.02
CA ALA A 282 -9.36 4.24 16.60
C ALA A 282 -10.34 3.35 17.39
N LEU A 283 -9.93 2.16 17.81
CA LEU A 283 -10.73 1.28 18.68
C LEU A 283 -10.47 1.55 20.16
N PHE A 284 -9.21 1.80 20.52
CA PHE A 284 -8.77 1.99 21.89
C PHE A 284 -8.10 3.36 22.01
N LYS A 285 -8.87 4.41 22.33
CA LYS A 285 -8.38 5.80 22.35
C LYS A 285 -7.13 6.00 23.21
N ASP A 286 -7.03 5.28 24.32
CA ASP A 286 -5.89 5.34 25.24
C ASP A 286 -4.62 4.66 24.69
N ALA A 287 -4.72 3.95 23.57
CA ALA A 287 -3.54 3.47 22.84
C ALA A 287 -2.85 4.58 22.03
N TYR A 288 -3.46 5.77 21.88
CA TYR A 288 -2.92 6.84 21.04
C TYR A 288 -1.47 7.20 21.41
N LYS A 289 -0.56 7.13 20.43
CA LYS A 289 0.88 7.39 20.55
C LYS A 289 1.65 6.49 21.52
N VAL A 290 1.06 5.37 21.95
CA VAL A 290 1.79 4.36 22.73
C VAL A 290 2.82 3.66 21.83
N ARG A 291 4.08 3.59 22.28
CA ARG A 291 5.21 3.03 21.53
C ARG A 291 5.86 1.81 22.19
N GLU A 292 5.42 1.44 23.38
CA GLU A 292 5.87 0.26 24.13
C GLU A 292 4.66 -0.62 24.41
N TYR A 293 4.78 -1.93 24.16
CA TYR A 293 3.65 -2.86 24.27
C TYR A 293 3.07 -2.93 25.68
N GLU A 294 3.93 -2.86 26.69
CA GLU A 294 3.56 -2.95 28.11
C GLU A 294 2.63 -1.81 28.52
N LYS A 295 2.79 -0.64 27.90
CA LYS A 295 2.02 0.58 28.14
C LYS A 295 0.66 0.60 27.44
N LEU A 296 0.34 -0.39 26.61
CA LEU A 296 -0.98 -0.49 26.01
C LEU A 296 -2.06 -0.78 27.07
N PRO A 297 -3.29 -0.26 26.89
CA PRO A 297 -4.44 -0.65 27.71
C PRO A 297 -4.64 -2.17 27.71
N SER A 298 -5.06 -2.73 28.84
CA SER A 298 -5.27 -4.18 28.98
C SER A 298 -6.26 -4.75 27.96
N GLU A 299 -7.31 -4.00 27.63
CA GLU A 299 -8.30 -4.39 26.61
C GLU A 299 -7.69 -4.44 25.20
N ALA A 300 -6.80 -3.50 24.87
CA ALA A 300 -6.11 -3.48 23.59
C ALA A 300 -5.15 -4.66 23.45
N LYS A 301 -4.38 -4.97 24.51
CA LYS A 301 -3.50 -6.15 24.55
C LYS A 301 -4.28 -7.45 24.37
N LYS A 302 -5.37 -7.61 25.12
CA LYS A 302 -6.26 -8.77 24.99
C LYS A 302 -6.82 -8.91 23.57
N TRP A 303 -7.26 -7.80 22.95
CA TRP A 303 -7.76 -7.83 21.58
C TRP A 303 -6.68 -8.25 20.57
N ILE A 304 -5.44 -7.79 20.73
CA ILE A 304 -4.30 -8.21 19.90
C ILE A 304 -4.00 -9.70 20.08
N GLU A 305 -3.97 -10.18 21.32
CA GLU A 305 -3.71 -11.58 21.65
C GLU A 305 -4.80 -12.51 21.12
N ASP A 306 -6.08 -12.17 21.33
CA ASP A 306 -7.24 -12.90 20.79
C ASP A 306 -7.24 -12.90 19.25
N LEU A 307 -6.82 -11.78 18.63
CA LEU A 307 -6.70 -11.68 17.17
C LEU A 307 -5.56 -12.56 16.65
N GLU A 308 -4.38 -12.49 17.25
CA GLU A 308 -3.22 -13.30 16.87
C GLU A 308 -3.51 -14.80 17.00
N ASP A 309 -4.13 -15.22 18.11
CA ASP A 309 -4.54 -16.61 18.29
C ASP A 309 -5.52 -17.05 17.20
N GLN A 310 -6.44 -16.18 16.80
CA GLN A 310 -7.33 -16.50 15.69
C GLN A 310 -6.58 -16.57 14.36
N LEU A 311 -5.74 -15.59 14.03
CA LEU A 311 -5.05 -15.48 12.74
C LEU A 311 -3.96 -16.55 12.54
N LYS A 312 -3.38 -17.07 13.63
CA LYS A 312 -2.27 -18.05 13.61
C LYS A 312 -1.03 -17.56 12.84
N VAL A 313 -0.83 -16.25 12.78
CA VAL A 313 0.35 -15.57 12.22
C VAL A 313 0.71 -14.43 13.17
N PRO A 314 2.00 -14.22 13.51
CA PRO A 314 2.40 -13.23 14.50
C PRO A 314 2.06 -11.81 14.04
N ILE A 315 1.41 -11.06 14.92
CA ILE A 315 1.22 -9.61 14.86
C ILE A 315 2.48 -8.97 15.44
N THR A 316 3.30 -8.43 14.56
CA THR A 316 4.63 -7.91 14.88
C THR A 316 4.70 -6.39 14.84
N LEU A 317 3.82 -5.72 14.11
CA LEU A 317 3.80 -4.27 13.99
C LEU A 317 2.42 -3.73 14.37
N ILE A 318 2.37 -2.73 15.25
CA ILE A 318 1.12 -2.19 15.79
C ILE A 318 1.15 -0.67 15.73
N GLY A 319 0.39 -0.09 14.80
CA GLY A 319 0.23 1.35 14.64
C GLY A 319 -0.81 1.93 15.59
N THR A 320 -0.39 2.90 16.39
CA THR A 320 -1.15 3.52 17.49
C THR A 320 -1.40 5.02 17.27
N GLY A 321 -1.30 5.50 16.03
CA GLY A 321 -1.46 6.92 15.71
C GLY A 321 -1.21 7.19 14.24
N GLU A 322 -1.17 8.46 13.84
CA GLU A 322 -0.91 8.83 12.44
C GLU A 322 0.59 8.88 12.09
N ASP A 323 1.45 9.31 13.01
CA ASP A 323 2.88 9.44 12.75
C ASP A 323 3.52 8.07 12.52
N ALA A 324 4.49 7.98 11.62
CA ALA A 324 5.24 6.76 11.34
C ALA A 324 5.83 6.15 12.63
N MET A 325 6.32 6.98 13.54
CA MET A 325 6.95 6.55 14.80
C MET A 325 5.94 6.17 15.89
N ASP A 326 4.65 6.42 15.70
CA ASP A 326 3.60 5.93 16.60
C ASP A 326 3.29 4.46 16.28
N THR A 327 4.32 3.62 16.37
CA THR A 327 4.29 2.21 16.01
C THR A 327 5.07 1.42 17.06
N ILE A 328 4.45 0.36 17.57
CA ILE A 328 5.09 -0.66 18.41
C ILE A 328 5.63 -1.74 17.47
N ASP A 329 6.87 -2.16 17.69
CA ASP A 329 7.54 -3.19 16.90
C ASP A 329 7.97 -4.32 17.82
N LEU A 330 7.40 -5.50 17.54
CA LEU A 330 7.55 -6.74 18.28
C LEU A 330 8.31 -7.80 17.45
N ARG A 331 8.92 -7.41 16.32
CA ARG A 331 9.62 -8.36 15.43
C ARG A 331 10.76 -9.06 16.16
N LYS A 332 11.52 -8.35 16.98
CA LYS A 332 12.61 -8.94 17.78
C LYS A 332 12.09 -10.00 18.75
N GLU A 333 11.01 -9.69 19.47
CA GLU A 333 10.41 -10.54 20.48
C GLU A 333 9.72 -11.76 19.87
N LYS A 334 9.08 -11.62 18.70
CA LYS A 334 8.27 -12.67 18.08
C LYS A 334 8.98 -13.48 17.01
N LEU A 335 9.92 -12.88 16.29
CA LEU A 335 10.63 -13.50 15.18
C LEU A 335 12.11 -13.80 15.51
N GLY A 336 12.66 -13.20 16.57
CA GLY A 336 14.06 -13.36 16.96
C GLY A 336 15.05 -12.55 16.10
N GLU A 337 14.55 -11.50 15.44
CA GLU A 337 15.31 -10.62 14.55
C GLU A 337 16.13 -9.53 15.26
#